data_AF-A0A2W7C7Y7-F1
#
_entry.id   AF-A0A2W7C7Y7-F1
#
_cell.length_a   1.000
_cell.length_b   1.000
_cell.length_c   1.000
_cell.angle_alpha   90.00
_cell.angle_beta   90.00
_cell.angle_gamma   90.00
#
_symmetry.space_group_name_H-M   'P 1'
#
loop_
_entity.id
_entity.type
_entity.pdbx_description
1 polymer ?
#
loop_
_entity_poly.entity_id
_entity_poly.type
_entity_poly.pdbx_seq_one_letter_code
_entity_poly.pdbx_strand_id
1 'polypeptide(L)' 'MSARWIYTQEGQAAFYQEGDSVYTVNGAYAYWVDSGWWYRVPDGQASYYVADTWVYTPNGKSSFYYDS' A
#
# COMPACT_ATOMS: atom_id res chain seq x y z
N MET A 1 -15.81 -7.06 5.19
CA MET A 1 -14.99 -5.85 4.99
C MET A 1 -14.58 -5.87 3.53
N SER A 2 -14.72 -4.76 2.82
CA SER A 2 -14.37 -4.66 1.39
C SER A 2 -12.88 -4.40 1.28
N ALA A 3 -12.18 -5.16 0.44
CA ALA A 3 -10.79 -4.85 0.10
C ALA A 3 -10.73 -3.48 -0.61
N ARG A 4 -9.74 -2.66 -0.25
CA ARG A 4 -9.44 -1.40 -0.96
C ARG A 4 -8.32 -1.66 -1.95
N TRP A 5 -8.57 -1.45 -3.23
CA TRP A 5 -7.58 -1.65 -4.27
C TRP A 5 -6.62 -0.48 -4.36
N ILE A 6 -5.35 -0.80 -4.59
CA ILE A 6 -4.24 0.16 -4.75
C ILE A 6 -3.62 -0.05 -6.14
N TYR A 7 -3.45 1.05 -6.86
CA TYR A 7 -3.05 1.06 -8.26
C TYR A 7 -1.71 1.77 -8.45
N THR A 8 -0.94 1.34 -9.44
CA THR A 8 0.21 2.09 -9.95
C THR A 8 -0.23 3.42 -10.54
N GLN A 9 0.71 4.33 -10.79
CA GLN A 9 0.41 5.63 -11.40
C GLN A 9 -0.19 5.51 -12.81
N GLU A 10 0.04 4.37 -13.48
CA GLU A 10 -0.52 4.01 -14.77
C GLU A 10 -1.91 3.35 -14.68
N GLY A 11 -2.47 3.22 -13.47
CA GLY A 11 -3.80 2.66 -13.24
C GLY A 11 -3.88 1.14 -13.25
N GLN A 12 -2.75 0.44 -13.05
CA GLN A 12 -2.73 -1.02 -12.93
C GLN A 12 -2.88 -1.44 -11.47
N ALA A 13 -3.72 -2.44 -11.19
CA ALA A 13 -3.84 -2.98 -9.84
C ALA A 13 -2.50 -3.56 -9.38
N ALA A 14 -1.96 -3.05 -8.27
CA ALA A 14 -0.69 -3.46 -7.71
C ALA A 14 -0.88 -4.24 -6.40
N PHE A 15 -1.78 -3.74 -5.55
CA PHE A 15 -2.07 -4.32 -4.25
C PHE A 15 -3.56 -4.19 -3.91
N TYR A 16 -3.98 -4.90 -2.88
CA TYR A 16 -5.22 -4.64 -2.18
C TYR A 16 -4.98 -4.64 -0.67
N GLN A 17 -5.76 -3.83 0.05
CA GLN A 17 -5.69 -3.72 1.51
C GLN A 17 -6.97 -4.24 2.16
N GLU A 18 -6.79 -5.07 3.18
CA GLU A 18 -7.85 -5.54 4.08
C GLU A 18 -7.46 -5.21 5.52
N GLY A 19 -8.17 -4.26 6.14
CA GLY A 19 -7.80 -3.75 7.46
C GLY A 19 -6.38 -3.14 7.42
N ASP A 20 -5.51 -3.61 8.30
CA ASP A 20 -4.11 -3.15 8.38
C ASP A 20 -3.15 -4.01 7.55
N SER A 21 -3.66 -4.89 6.68
CA SER A 21 -2.83 -5.78 5.88
C SER A 21 -2.92 -5.43 4.39
N VAL A 22 -1.77 -5.35 3.72
CA VAL A 22 -1.65 -5.11 2.28
C VAL A 22 -1.09 -6.36 1.61
N TYR A 23 -1.76 -6.77 0.53
CA TYR A 23 -1.46 -7.97 -0.22
C TYR A 23 -1.16 -7.63 -1.67
N THR A 24 -0.26 -8.38 -2.30
CA THR A 24 -0.11 -8.37 -3.76
C THR A 24 -1.39 -8.85 -4.44
N VAL A 25 -1.57 -8.54 -5.73
CA VAL A 25 -2.72 -9.04 -6.51
C VAL A 25 -2.88 -10.57 -6.51
N ASN A 26 -1.81 -11.32 -6.21
CA ASN A 26 -1.83 -12.78 -6.09
C ASN A 26 -2.17 -13.27 -4.67
N GLY A 27 -2.50 -12.37 -3.74
CA GLY A 27 -2.87 -12.68 -2.35
C GLY A 27 -1.69 -12.88 -1.39
N ALA A 28 -0.45 -12.62 -1.82
CA ALA A 28 0.70 -12.70 -0.93
C ALA A 28 0.76 -11.46 -0.01
N TYR A 29 0.84 -11.68 1.30
CA TYR A 29 0.99 -10.62 2.30
C TYR A 29 2.31 -9.88 2.13
N ALA A 30 2.24 -8.59 1.81
CA ALA A 30 3.39 -7.79 1.39
C ALA A 30 3.77 -6.72 2.42
N TYR A 31 2.77 -6.06 3.01
CA TYR A 31 2.98 -5.01 4.00
C TYR A 31 1.93 -5.07 5.12
N TRP A 32 2.32 -4.61 6.31
CA TRP A 32 1.37 -4.17 7.32
C TRP A 32 1.32 -2.66 7.37
N VAL A 33 0.17 -2.12 7.76
CA VAL A 33 -0.06 -0.69 7.93
C VAL A 33 -0.12 -0.38 9.41
N ASP A 34 0.66 0.60 9.84
CA ASP A 34 0.55 1.17 11.18
C ASP A 34 0.73 2.68 11.10
N SER A 35 -0.18 3.43 11.72
CA SER A 35 -0.10 4.89 11.82
C SER A 35 0.13 5.60 10.48
N GLY A 36 -0.48 5.09 9.39
CA GLY A 36 -0.36 5.62 8.03
C GLY A 36 0.91 5.20 7.27
N TRP A 37 1.75 4.35 7.85
CA TRP A 37 2.96 3.83 7.21
C TRP A 37 2.81 2.37 6.83
N TRP A 38 3.41 1.97 5.71
CA TRP A 38 3.48 0.59 5.25
C TRP A 38 4.85 0.02 5.51
N TYR A 39 4.88 -1.13 6.18
CA TYR A 39 6.10 -1.80 6.60
C TYR A 39 6.19 -3.15 5.91
N ARG A 40 7.35 -3.45 5.34
CA ARG A 40 7.54 -4.65 4.51
C ARG A 40 7.60 -5.89 5.39
N VAL A 41 6.82 -6.92 5.06
CA VAL A 41 6.74 -8.18 5.84
C VAL A 41 8.06 -8.94 6.07
N PRO A 42 9.06 -8.96 5.17
CA PRO A 42 10.30 -9.69 5.38
C PRO A 42 11.19 -9.10 6.49
N ASP A 43 11.16 -7.79 6.72
CA ASP A 43 12.17 -7.09 7.54
C ASP A 43 11.64 -5.91 8.35
N GLY A 44 10.38 -5.53 8.17
CA GLY A 44 9.73 -4.43 8.87
C GLY A 44 10.23 -3.04 8.54
N GLN A 45 10.89 -2.89 7.40
CA GLN A 45 11.31 -1.58 6.96
C GLN A 45 10.11 -0.77 6.47
N ALA A 46 9.97 0.46 6.99
CA ALA A 46 9.04 1.46 6.46
C ALA A 46 9.34 1.71 4.99
N SER A 47 8.42 1.29 4.12
CA SER A 47 8.57 1.34 2.67
C SER A 47 7.73 2.42 2.03
N TYR A 48 6.58 2.75 2.61
CA TYR A 48 5.69 3.80 2.10
C TYR A 48 4.94 4.51 3.23
N TYR A 49 4.44 5.70 2.95
CA TYR A 49 3.45 6.37 3.79
C TYR A 49 2.22 6.77 2.96
N VAL A 50 1.08 6.83 3.62
CA VAL A 50 -0.20 7.23 3.04
C VAL A 50 -0.47 8.69 3.41
N ALA A 51 -0.81 9.49 2.42
CA ALA A 51 -1.38 10.82 2.61
C ALA A 51 -2.56 10.99 1.64
N ASP A 52 -3.73 11.32 2.18
CA ASP A 52 -5.01 11.32 1.47
C ASP A 52 -5.29 9.99 0.77
N THR A 53 -5.43 9.99 -0.56
CA THR A 53 -5.64 8.80 -1.39
C THR A 53 -4.35 8.27 -2.02
N TRP A 54 -3.20 8.86 -1.69
CA TRP A 54 -1.91 8.53 -2.33
C TRP A 54 -0.95 7.83 -1.38
N VAL A 55 -0.12 6.97 -1.97
CA VAL A 55 0.94 6.23 -1.30
C VAL A 55 2.28 6.71 -1.86
N TYR A 56 3.16 7.13 -0.95
CA TYR A 56 4.44 7.75 -1.28
C TYR A 56 5.60 6.95 -0.72
N THR A 57 6.74 6.95 -1.40
CA THR A 57 8.01 6.46 -0.84
C THR A 57 8.47 7.38 0.30
N PRO A 58 9.41 6.95 1.16
CA PRO A 58 9.84 7.75 2.32
C PRO A 58 10.52 9.08 1.96
N ASN A 59 10.95 9.25 0.70
CA ASN A 59 11.47 10.50 0.16
C ASN A 59 10.41 11.42 -0.48
N GLY A 60 9.11 11.07 -0.37
CA GLY A 60 8.00 11.90 -0.82
C GLY A 60 7.60 11.76 -2.29
N LYS A 61 8.15 10.78 -3.02
CA LYS A 61 7.72 10.49 -4.39
C LYS A 61 6.44 9.66 -4.36
N SER A 62 5.43 10.05 -5.15
CA SER A 62 4.22 9.24 -5.32
C SER A 62 4.55 7.92 -6.02
N SER A 63 3.98 6.83 -5.52
CA SER A 63 4.16 5.48 -6.07
C SER A 63 2.85 4.82 -6.45
N PHE A 64 1.84 4.92 -5.57
CA PHE A 64 0.53 4.28 -5.79
C PHE A 64 -0.60 5.20 -5.34
N TYR A 65 -1.83 4.83 -5.69
CA TYR A 65 -3.03 5.48 -5.18
C TYR A 65 -4.12 4.46 -4.84
N TYR A 66 -4.94 4.78 -3.85
CA TYR A 66 -6.17 4.05 -3.56
C TYR A 66 -7.26 4.45 -4.54
N ASP A 67 -7.98 3.48 -5.08
CA ASP A 67 -9.22 3.76 -5.78
C ASP A 67 -10.24 4.35 -4.81
N SER A 68 -10.84 5.47 -5.22
CA SER A 68 -11.67 6.35 -4.39
C SER A 68 -13.12 5.87 -4.32
#